data_AF-A0A3D4JTX0-F1
#
_entry.id   AF-A0A3D4JTX0-F1
#
_cell.length_a   1.000
_cell.length_b   1.000
_cell.length_c   1.000
_cell.angle_alpha   90.00
_cell.angle_beta   90.00
_cell.angle_gamma   90.00
#
_symmetry.space_group_name_H-M   'P 1'
#
loop_
_entity.id
_entity.type
_entity.pdbx_description
1 polymer ?
#
loop_
_entity_poly.entity_id
_entity_poly.type
_entity_poly.pdbx_seq_one_letter_code
_entity_poly.pdbx_strand_id
1 'polypeptide(L)'
;MSKYSIESFVNETKENPMERDYFELEKPSLLEINLNNQSVWTKAGSMVSYIGNVNFERQGMLSGGIGNLLKKAISGEGTKLMKAEGTGKLYVADSGKKVRILYL
;
A
#
# COMPACT_ATOMS: atom_id res chain seq x y z
N MET A 1 -5.78 7.00 -33.58
CA MET A 1 -4.64 7.55 -32.81
C MET A 1 -3.61 6.46 -32.63
N SER A 2 -2.32 6.82 -32.57
CA SER A 2 -1.24 5.85 -32.29
C SER A 2 -1.40 5.30 -30.87
N LYS A 3 -1.31 3.98 -30.71
CA LYS A 3 -1.32 3.30 -29.41
C LYS A 3 -0.27 3.87 -28.43
N TYR A 4 0.85 4.38 -28.95
CA TYR A 4 1.97 4.85 -28.14
C TYR A 4 2.08 6.39 -28.14
N SER A 5 0.94 7.09 -28.22
CA SER A 5 0.91 8.56 -28.10
C SER A 5 0.95 9.01 -26.64
N ILE A 6 1.39 10.25 -26.38
CA ILE A 6 1.35 10.85 -25.03
C ILE A 6 -0.09 10.87 -24.50
N GLU A 7 -1.06 11.19 -25.35
CA GLU A 7 -2.48 11.20 -24.99
C GLU A 7 -2.96 9.81 -24.56
N SER A 8 -2.58 8.75 -25.28
CA SER A 8 -2.87 7.36 -24.88
C SER A 8 -2.24 7.04 -23.52
N PHE A 9 -0.96 7.38 -23.33
CA PHE A 9 -0.26 7.17 -22.07
C PHE A 9 -0.96 7.86 -20.90
N VAL A 10 -1.33 9.15 -21.05
CA VAL A 10 -2.04 9.90 -20.01
C VAL A 10 -3.41 9.28 -19.72
N ASN A 11 -4.17 8.92 -20.74
CA ASN A 11 -5.49 8.32 -20.55
C ASN A 11 -5.43 6.93 -19.89
N GLU A 12 -4.39 6.14 -20.17
CA GLU A 12 -4.19 4.81 -19.57
C GLU A 12 -3.63 4.87 -18.14
N THR A 13 -2.84 5.88 -17.81
CA THR A 13 -2.10 5.96 -16.54
C THR A 13 -2.62 6.97 -15.53
N LYS A 14 -3.45 7.93 -15.94
CA LYS A 14 -4.07 8.89 -15.02
C LYS A 14 -4.85 8.15 -13.92
N GLU A 15 -4.76 8.71 -12.73
CA GLU A 15 -5.57 8.32 -11.57
C GLU A 15 -7.05 8.62 -11.85
N ASN A 16 -7.94 7.79 -11.30
CA ASN A 16 -9.38 8.03 -11.40
C ASN A 16 -9.84 8.90 -10.21
N PRO A 17 -10.24 10.17 -10.41
CA PRO A 17 -10.63 11.03 -9.30
C PRO A 17 -11.98 10.66 -8.66
N MET A 18 -12.74 9.73 -9.27
CA MET A 18 -14.02 9.26 -8.76
C MET A 18 -13.88 8.07 -7.82
N GLU A 19 -12.71 7.44 -7.82
CA GLU A 19 -12.32 6.36 -6.93
C GLU A 19 -12.11 6.94 -5.50
N ARG A 20 -12.90 6.42 -4.55
CA ARG A 20 -13.02 6.87 -3.15
C ARG A 20 -13.22 5.74 -2.14
N ASP A 21 -13.31 4.49 -2.59
CA ASP A 21 -13.42 3.35 -1.70
C ASP A 21 -12.13 3.18 -0.89
N TYR A 22 -12.22 2.52 0.27
CA TYR A 22 -11.08 2.33 1.16
C TYR A 22 -9.90 1.62 0.47
N PHE A 23 -10.20 0.66 -0.40
CA PHE A 23 -9.24 -0.05 -1.24
C PHE A 23 -9.66 0.01 -2.69
N GLU A 24 -8.75 0.49 -3.55
CA GLU A 24 -9.01 0.63 -4.98
C GLU A 24 -7.84 0.15 -5.82
N LEU A 25 -8.15 -0.58 -6.89
CA LEU A 25 -7.16 -1.10 -7.82
C LEU A 25 -6.93 -0.11 -8.95
N GLU A 26 -6.15 0.93 -8.66
CA GLU A 26 -5.70 1.92 -9.66
C GLU A 26 -5.11 1.26 -10.90
N LYS A 27 -4.32 0.19 -10.70
CA LYS A 27 -3.84 -0.71 -11.76
C LYS A 27 -3.81 -2.15 -11.26
N PRO A 28 -3.67 -3.16 -12.15
CA PRO A 28 -3.60 -4.56 -11.73
C PRO A 28 -2.52 -4.88 -10.69
N SER A 29 -1.47 -4.07 -10.58
CA SER A 29 -0.34 -4.24 -9.65
C SER A 29 -0.13 -3.05 -8.71
N LEU A 30 -1.06 -2.08 -8.68
CA LEU A 30 -0.98 -0.88 -7.84
C LEU A 30 -2.30 -0.73 -7.08
N LEU A 31 -2.21 -0.76 -5.75
CA LEU A 31 -3.34 -0.57 -4.85
C LEU A 31 -3.28 0.85 -4.28
N GLU A 32 -4.36 1.60 -4.47
CA GLU A 32 -4.64 2.82 -3.74
C GLU A 32 -5.42 2.48 -2.47
N ILE A 33 -5.06 3.17 -1.39
CA ILE A 33 -5.71 3.06 -0.09
C ILE A 33 -6.11 4.47 0.34
N ASN A 34 -7.41 4.73 0.37
CA ASN A 34 -7.98 6.00 0.81
C ASN A 34 -8.11 6.01 2.33
N LEU A 35 -7.29 6.81 3.01
CA LEU A 35 -7.28 6.95 4.47
C LEU A 35 -8.09 8.19 4.89
N ASN A 36 -9.03 8.00 5.81
CA ASN A 36 -9.79 9.09 6.43
C ASN A 36 -9.83 8.92 7.95
N ASN A 37 -8.75 9.33 8.62
CA ASN A 37 -8.48 9.06 10.05
C ASN A 37 -8.57 7.57 10.41
N GLN A 38 -8.03 6.72 9.53
CA GLN A 38 -8.03 5.27 9.66
C GLN A 38 -6.61 4.72 9.57
N SER A 39 -6.47 3.42 9.85
CA SER A 39 -5.18 2.74 9.74
C SER A 39 -5.26 1.46 8.93
N VAL A 40 -4.18 1.16 8.22
CA VAL A 40 -4.01 -0.03 7.40
C VAL A 40 -2.68 -0.71 7.69
N TRP A 41 -2.68 -2.04 7.66
CA TRP A 41 -1.44 -2.81 7.63
C TRP A 41 -1.04 -3.12 6.19
N THR A 42 0.21 -2.84 5.87
CA THR A 42 0.80 -3.08 4.56
C THR A 42 2.08 -3.92 4.70
N LYS A 43 2.53 -4.52 3.60
CA LYS A 43 3.84 -5.16 3.56
C LYS A 43 4.91 -4.09 3.68
N ALA A 44 5.86 -4.25 4.58
CA ALA A 44 6.97 -3.30 4.72
C ALA A 44 7.77 -3.25 3.41
N GLY A 45 7.96 -2.04 2.90
CA GLY A 45 8.64 -1.80 1.62
C GLY A 45 7.72 -1.88 0.39
N SER A 46 6.41 -2.12 0.55
CA SER A 46 5.47 -2.03 -0.58
C SER A 46 4.99 -0.62 -0.88
N MET A 47 5.26 0.37 -0.01
CA MET A 47 4.88 1.77 -0.23
C MET A 47 5.60 2.33 -1.45
N VAL A 48 4.83 2.93 -2.36
CA VAL A 48 5.33 3.61 -3.56
C VAL A 48 5.29 5.12 -3.37
N SER A 49 4.15 5.65 -2.92
CA SER A 49 3.93 7.08 -2.67
C SER A 49 2.75 7.28 -1.70
N TYR A 50 2.60 8.50 -1.20
CA TYR A 50 1.43 8.90 -0.41
C TYR A 50 1.16 10.40 -0.60
N ILE A 51 -0.08 10.80 -0.33
CA ILE A 51 -0.54 12.19 -0.35
C ILE A 51 -1.28 12.44 0.97
N GLY A 52 -1.10 13.62 1.58
CA GLY A 52 -1.75 13.98 2.83
C GLY A 52 -0.89 13.68 4.07
N ASN A 53 -1.55 13.60 5.23
CA ASN A 53 -0.88 13.40 6.51
C ASN A 53 -1.00 11.92 6.93
N VAL A 54 0.03 11.15 6.63
CA VAL A 54 0.10 9.70 6.90
C VAL A 54 1.34 9.41 7.73
N ASN A 55 1.14 8.81 8.90
CA ASN A 55 2.19 8.33 9.78
C ASN A 55 2.44 6.84 9.54
N PHE A 56 3.71 6.43 9.60
CA PHE A 56 4.13 5.07 9.32
C PHE A 56 4.88 4.46 10.52
N GLU A 57 4.45 3.28 10.95
CA GLU A 57 5.05 2.57 12.09
C GLU A 57 5.36 1.11 11.73
N ARG A 58 6.62 0.70 11.94
CA ARG A 58 7.04 -0.68 11.69
C ARG A 58 6.50 -1.60 12.79
N GLN A 59 5.87 -2.71 12.38
CA GLN A 59 5.46 -3.76 13.31
C GLN A 59 6.66 -4.26 14.14
N GLY A 60 6.60 -4.10 15.46
CA GLY A 60 7.67 -4.49 16.40
C GLY A 60 8.47 -3.33 17.00
N MET A 61 8.39 -2.10 16.47
CA MET A 61 9.07 -0.94 17.08
C MET A 61 8.42 -0.51 18.40
N LEU A 62 7.10 -0.74 18.55
CA LEU A 62 6.33 -0.45 19.76
C LEU A 62 6.16 -1.67 20.69
N SER A 63 6.66 -2.85 20.31
CA SER A 63 6.38 -4.13 20.97
C SER A 63 7.60 -4.68 21.74
N GLY A 64 8.21 -3.84 22.58
CA GLY A 64 9.05 -4.28 23.70
C GLY A 64 10.23 -5.19 23.35
N GLY A 65 11.37 -4.58 23.03
CA GLY A 65 12.69 -5.19 23.23
C GLY A 65 13.17 -6.22 22.20
N ILE A 66 14.48 -6.47 22.24
CA ILE A 66 15.25 -7.36 21.35
C ILE A 66 14.70 -8.81 21.33
N GLY A 67 13.98 -9.24 22.38
CA GLY A 67 13.46 -10.60 22.53
C GLY A 67 12.29 -10.99 21.61
N ASN A 68 11.47 -10.04 21.15
CA ASN A 68 10.34 -10.34 20.25
C ASN A 68 10.74 -10.41 18.76
N LEU A 69 11.89 -9.81 18.40
CA LEU A 69 12.45 -9.88 17.04
C LEU A 69 12.97 -11.30 16.73
N LEU A 70 13.54 -11.98 17.73
CA LEU A 70 14.03 -13.37 17.61
C LEU A 70 12.89 -14.38 17.41
N LYS A 71 11.72 -14.20 18.06
CA LYS A 71 10.59 -15.14 17.95
C LYS A 71 9.95 -15.15 16.56
N LYS A 72 9.93 -14.03 15.84
CA LYS A 72 9.34 -13.94 14.49
C LYS A 72 10.24 -14.49 13.38
N ALA A 73 11.54 -14.67 13.63
CA ALA A 73 12.44 -15.33 12.68
C ALA A 73 12.19 -16.86 12.60
N ILE A 74 11.48 -17.43 13.57
CA ILE A 74 11.32 -18.88 13.75
C ILE A 74 10.08 -19.44 13.03
N SER A 75 9.08 -18.62 12.68
CA SER A 75 7.86 -19.08 12.00
C SER A 75 7.98 -19.21 10.47
N GLY A 76 9.12 -18.85 9.87
CA GLY A 76 9.37 -19.01 8.42
C GLY A 76 8.56 -18.11 7.47
N GLU A 77 7.47 -17.51 7.94
CA GLU A 77 6.61 -16.58 7.17
C GLU A 77 7.02 -15.12 7.44
N GLY A 78 8.23 -14.76 7.03
CA GLY A 78 8.94 -13.52 7.39
C GLY A 78 8.46 -12.19 6.76
N THR A 79 7.16 -12.01 6.52
CA THR A 79 6.68 -10.72 5.96
C THR A 79 6.63 -9.64 7.04
N LYS A 80 7.58 -8.71 7.01
CA LYS A 80 7.56 -7.51 7.85
C LYS A 80 6.34 -6.65 7.49
N LEU A 81 5.57 -6.20 8.47
CA LEU A 81 4.42 -5.31 8.26
C LEU A 81 4.74 -3.85 8.63
N MET A 82 4.04 -2.92 7.99
CA MET A 82 4.06 -1.48 8.25
C MET A 82 2.62 -1.02 8.50
N LYS A 83 2.37 -0.37 9.64
CA LYS A 83 1.10 0.33 9.90
C LYS A 83 1.20 1.70 9.23
N ALA A 84 0.18 2.06 8.45
CA ALA A 84 0.00 3.42 7.96
C ALA A 84 -1.29 3.99 8.56
N GLU A 85 -1.25 5.19 9.12
CA GLU A 85 -2.38 5.80 9.81
C GLU A 85 -2.45 7.30 9.53
N GLY A 86 -3.66 7.80 9.27
CA GLY A 86 -3.88 9.23 9.08
C GLY A 86 -4.97 9.53 8.07
N THR A 87 -4.78 10.61 7.32
CA THR A 87 -5.73 11.10 6.31
C THR A 87 -5.02 11.44 5.00
N GLY A 88 -5.51 10.88 3.90
CA GLY A 88 -4.92 11.06 2.57
C GLY A 88 -4.99 9.79 1.72
N LYS A 89 -4.08 9.66 0.76
CA LYS A 89 -3.99 8.50 -0.14
C LYS A 89 -2.66 7.80 0.05
N LEU A 90 -2.66 6.48 0.07
CA LEU A 90 -1.47 5.64 0.14
C LEU A 90 -1.44 4.68 -1.04
N TYR A 91 -0.34 4.67 -1.78
CA TYR A 91 -0.13 3.78 -2.92
C TYR A 91 0.85 2.68 -2.57
N VAL A 92 0.46 1.42 -2.79
CA VAL A 92 1.30 0.25 -2.52
C VAL A 92 1.38 -0.70 -3.72
N ALA A 93 2.56 -1.28 -3.93
CA ALA A 93 2.84 -2.29 -4.94
C ALA A 93 3.89 -3.30 -4.44
N ASP A 94 3.88 -4.53 -4.96
CA ASP A 94 4.86 -5.56 -4.59
C ASP A 94 5.54 -6.16 -5.82
N SER A 95 6.64 -5.55 -6.26
CA SER A 95 7.55 -6.10 -7.29
C SER A 95 6.85 -6.62 -8.55
N GLY A 96 5.84 -5.89 -9.04
CA GLY A 96 5.08 -6.24 -10.25
C GLY A 96 3.98 -7.31 -10.05
N LYS A 97 3.82 -7.88 -8.85
CA LYS A 97 2.74 -8.82 -8.55
C LYS A 97 1.37 -8.17 -8.74
N LYS A 98 0.42 -8.96 -9.23
CA LYS A 98 -0.98 -8.54 -9.32
C LYS A 98 -1.61 -8.50 -7.93
N VAL A 99 -2.42 -7.48 -7.68
CA VAL A 99 -3.17 -7.30 -6.44
C VAL A 99 -4.63 -7.70 -6.66
N ARG A 100 -5.25 -8.23 -5.60
CA ARG A 100 -6.66 -8.59 -5.53
C ARG A 100 -7.21 -8.16 -4.18
N ILE A 101 -8.37 -7.53 -4.19
CA ILE A 101 -9.12 -7.17 -2.99
C ILE A 101 -10.11 -8.29 -2.71
N LEU A 102 -10.15 -8.75 -1.45
CA LEU A 102 -11.09 -9.78 -0.98
C LEU A 102 -11.88 -9.20 0.19
N TYR A 103 -13.19 -9.46 0.21
CA TYR A 103 -14.07 -9.18 1.34
C TYR A 103 -14.25 -10.48 2.14
N LEU A 104 -14.09 -10.39 3.46
CA LEU A 104 -14.19 -11.51 4.41
C LEU A 104 -15.38 -11.30 5.35
#